data_AF-A0A6I3FGY1-F1
#
_entry.id   AF-A0A6I3FGY1-F1
#
_cell.length_a   1.000
_cell.length_b   1.000
_cell.length_c   1.000
_cell.angle_alpha   90.00
_cell.angle_beta   90.00
_cell.angle_gamma   90.00
#
_symmetry.space_group_name_H-M   'P 1'
#
loop_
_entity.id
_entity.type
_entity.pdbx_description
1 polymer ?
#
loop_
_entity_poly.entity_id
_entity_poly.type
_entity_poly.pdbx_seq_one_letter_code
_entity_poly.pdbx_strand_id
1 'polypeptide(L)'
;MTNFDANPFAHRSTLEFELPDFATIKEEHYLPAFYAGCTEQLSEIEAILNSSGAATFENTIVAMEKSGQLLKRMLVVFYNKSSSDTNDAIDAIEEEIAPKLAAHQDAIQLNPALFARIESLYKNREGSNLSSEDSWLLERYYMDLLHAGAHLNPAQRDRLKQLNEELSILETTFSKNVLADTNDLAVLVDSLEELDGLSENEI
;
A
#
# COMPACT_ATOMS: atom_id res chain seq x y z
N MET A 1 13.08 22.47 -9.74
CA MET A 1 12.35 21.78 -8.65
C MET A 1 10.91 22.19 -8.75
N THR A 2 10.06 21.28 -9.20
CA THR A 2 8.60 21.42 -9.11
C THR A 2 8.23 21.55 -7.63
N ASN A 3 7.35 22.49 -7.31
CA ASN A 3 6.83 22.65 -5.96
C ASN A 3 5.93 21.44 -5.64
N PHE A 4 6.38 20.54 -4.76
CA PHE A 4 5.59 19.35 -4.39
C PHE A 4 4.28 19.73 -3.69
N ASP A 5 4.19 20.90 -3.06
CA ASP A 5 2.95 21.40 -2.45
C ASP A 5 1.81 21.58 -3.47
N ALA A 6 2.14 21.67 -4.76
CA ALA A 6 1.13 21.72 -5.83
C ALA A 6 0.61 20.33 -6.26
N ASN A 7 1.20 19.24 -5.77
CA ASN A 7 0.72 17.89 -6.05
C ASN A 7 -0.60 17.64 -5.28
N PRO A 8 -1.68 17.15 -5.93
CA PRO A 8 -2.97 16.96 -5.28
C PRO A 8 -2.96 15.97 -4.11
N PHE A 9 -1.94 15.10 -4.01
CA PHE A 9 -1.76 14.19 -2.88
C PHE A 9 -1.01 14.79 -1.69
N ALA A 10 -0.36 15.95 -1.86
CA ALA A 10 0.44 16.60 -0.81
C ALA A 10 -0.40 16.98 0.41
N HIS A 11 -1.69 17.26 0.20
CA HIS A 11 -2.62 17.67 1.24
C HIS A 11 -3.86 16.78 1.27
N ARG A 12 -4.62 16.86 2.37
CA ARG A 12 -5.95 16.24 2.43
C ARG A 12 -6.89 16.96 1.47
N SER A 13 -7.80 16.22 0.85
CA SER A 13 -8.84 16.81 0.03
C SER A 13 -9.76 17.69 0.86
N THR A 14 -10.14 18.83 0.30
CA THR A 14 -11.14 19.74 0.88
C THR A 14 -12.56 19.44 0.39
N LEU A 15 -12.74 18.43 -0.47
CA LEU A 15 -14.05 17.99 -0.92
C LEU A 15 -14.80 17.24 0.18
N GLU A 16 -16.11 17.07 0.02
CA GLU A 16 -16.96 16.41 1.01
C GLU A 16 -16.42 15.01 1.34
N PHE A 17 -16.35 14.68 2.64
CA PHE A 17 -15.79 13.44 3.16
C PHE A 17 -14.32 13.16 2.77
N GLU A 18 -13.55 14.20 2.45
CA GLU A 18 -12.18 14.09 1.92
C GLU A 18 -12.11 13.30 0.60
N LEU A 19 -13.17 13.33 -0.22
CA LEU A 19 -13.21 12.69 -1.55
C LEU A 19 -11.98 13.09 -2.38
N PRO A 20 -11.22 12.15 -2.99
CA PRO A 20 -10.12 12.50 -3.87
C PRO A 20 -10.58 13.41 -5.01
N ASP A 21 -9.84 14.49 -5.25
CA ASP A 21 -10.13 15.42 -6.35
C ASP A 21 -9.68 14.85 -7.69
N PHE A 22 -10.42 13.88 -8.20
CA PHE A 22 -10.12 13.19 -9.46
C PHE A 22 -10.02 14.14 -10.66
N ALA A 23 -10.61 15.35 -10.59
CA ALA A 23 -10.52 16.34 -11.66
C ALA A 23 -9.11 16.97 -11.78
N THR A 24 -8.31 16.96 -10.71
CA THR A 24 -6.96 17.54 -10.68
C THR A 24 -5.85 16.48 -10.67
N ILE A 25 -6.18 15.23 -10.36
CA ILE A 25 -5.24 14.11 -10.37
C ILE A 25 -4.92 13.70 -11.82
N LYS A 26 -3.62 13.50 -12.09
CA LYS A 26 -3.05 13.13 -13.40
C LYS A 26 -1.97 12.09 -13.18
N GLU A 27 -1.61 11.34 -14.22
CA GLU A 27 -0.62 10.26 -14.15
C GLU A 27 0.74 10.77 -13.61
N GLU A 28 1.14 11.97 -14.02
CA GLU A 28 2.38 12.66 -13.59
C GLU A 28 2.46 12.97 -12.09
N HIS A 29 1.35 12.87 -11.35
CA HIS A 29 1.31 13.10 -9.91
C HIS A 29 1.65 11.87 -9.07
N TYR A 30 1.49 10.65 -9.60
CA TYR A 30 1.61 9.41 -8.81
C TYR A 30 3.03 9.14 -8.36
N LEU A 31 4.00 9.06 -9.27
CA LEU A 31 5.39 8.74 -8.91
C LEU A 31 6.00 9.75 -7.93
N PRO A 32 5.89 11.08 -8.14
CA PRO A 32 6.38 12.04 -7.14
C PRO A 32 5.74 11.86 -5.76
N ALA A 33 4.43 11.60 -5.70
CA ALA A 33 3.71 11.38 -4.44
C ALA A 33 4.09 10.04 -3.78
N PHE A 34 4.32 8.98 -4.56
CA PHE A 34 4.83 7.70 -4.07
C PHE A 34 6.17 7.86 -3.35
N TYR A 35 7.17 8.43 -4.04
CA TYR A 35 8.49 8.59 -3.46
C TYR A 35 8.52 9.54 -2.27
N ALA A 36 7.77 10.65 -2.33
CA ALA A 36 7.61 11.55 -1.20
C ALA A 36 6.96 10.83 0.00
N GLY A 37 5.90 10.06 -0.25
CA GLY A 37 5.15 9.35 0.79
C GLY A 37 5.96 8.25 1.46
N CYS A 38 6.74 7.47 0.70
CA CYS A 38 7.67 6.49 1.26
C CYS A 38 8.74 7.17 2.12
N THR A 39 9.32 8.26 1.63
CA THR A 39 10.34 9.03 2.37
C THR A 39 9.79 9.59 3.68
N GLU A 40 8.60 10.22 3.62
CA GLU A 40 7.91 10.76 4.78
C GLU A 40 7.61 9.67 5.81
N GLN A 41 7.01 8.55 5.37
CA GLN A 41 6.66 7.46 6.29
C GLN A 41 7.89 6.84 6.95
N LEU A 42 8.98 6.61 6.21
CA LEU A 42 10.22 6.10 6.82
C LEU A 42 10.78 7.08 7.85
N SER A 43 10.70 8.39 7.60
CA SER A 43 11.10 9.41 8.59
C SER A 43 10.20 9.41 9.83
N GLU A 44 8.91 9.15 9.69
CA GLU A 44 7.97 9.03 10.82
C GLU A 44 8.28 7.78 11.65
N ILE A 45 8.58 6.65 11.00
CA ILE A 45 9.02 5.42 11.68
C ILE A 45 10.35 5.64 12.42
N GLU A 46 11.30 6.31 11.79
CA GLU A 46 12.57 6.70 12.43
C GLU A 46 12.33 7.57 13.67
N ALA A 47 11.38 8.51 13.62
CA ALA A 47 11.01 9.34 14.76
C ALA A 47 10.36 8.52 15.90
N ILE A 48 9.56 7.50 15.57
CA ILE A 48 8.99 6.56 16.54
C ILE A 48 10.11 5.77 17.26
N LEU A 49 11.08 5.27 16.49
CA LEU A 49 12.23 4.53 17.04
C LEU A 49 13.12 5.41 17.92
N ASN A 50 13.28 6.68 17.57
CA ASN A 50 14.09 7.67 18.30
C ASN A 50 13.32 8.41 19.40
N SER A 51 12.05 8.05 19.65
CA SER A 51 11.26 8.68 20.71
C SER A 51 11.88 8.44 22.09
N SER A 52 12.00 9.51 22.88
CA SER A 52 12.59 9.46 24.22
C SER A 52 11.67 8.74 25.21
N GLY A 53 12.26 7.92 26.08
CA GLY A 53 11.54 7.21 27.14
C GLY A 53 11.22 5.77 26.78
N ALA A 54 10.46 5.10 27.65
CA ALA A 54 10.02 3.74 27.41
C ALA A 54 8.97 3.70 26.28
N ALA A 55 8.88 2.56 25.59
CA ALA A 55 7.81 2.33 24.63
C ALA A 55 6.45 2.41 25.34
N THR A 56 5.53 3.17 24.75
CA THR A 56 4.11 3.23 25.13
C THR A 56 3.25 2.94 23.91
N PHE A 57 1.97 2.66 24.14
CA PHE A 57 1.01 2.48 23.07
C PHE A 57 0.91 3.74 22.18
N GLU A 58 0.91 4.92 22.78
CA GLU A 58 0.78 6.20 22.07
C GLU A 58 2.00 6.53 21.22
N ASN A 59 3.21 6.36 21.77
CA ASN A 59 4.45 6.69 21.05
C ASN A 59 4.91 5.59 20.08
N THR A 60 4.15 4.49 19.99
CA THR A 60 4.47 3.35 19.11
C THR A 60 3.28 3.04 18.20
N ILE A 61 2.21 2.43 18.72
CA ILE A 61 1.07 1.96 17.92
C ILE A 61 0.28 3.13 17.34
N VAL A 62 -0.11 4.11 18.17
CA VAL A 62 -0.87 5.28 17.68
C VAL A 62 -0.02 6.12 16.73
N ALA A 63 1.28 6.24 16.99
CA ALA A 63 2.19 6.94 16.09
C ALA A 63 2.33 6.21 14.74
N MET A 64 2.40 4.88 14.73
CA MET A 64 2.41 4.08 13.51
C MET A 64 1.11 4.21 12.71
N GLU A 65 -0.05 4.14 13.37
CA GLU A 65 -1.37 4.34 12.74
C GLU A 65 -1.50 5.72 12.05
N LYS A 66 -0.82 6.72 12.61
CA LYS A 66 -0.79 8.07 12.05
C LYS A 66 0.23 8.25 10.94
N SER A 67 1.19 7.33 10.79
CA SER A 67 2.22 7.43 9.76
C SER A 67 1.69 7.16 8.35
N GLY A 68 2.42 7.62 7.34
CA GLY A 68 2.21 7.26 5.94
C GLY A 68 0.94 7.83 5.32
N GLN A 69 0.39 8.93 5.86
CA GLN A 69 -0.86 9.50 5.35
C GLN A 69 -0.75 9.92 3.89
N LEU A 70 0.39 10.48 3.47
CA LEU A 70 0.60 10.87 2.08
C LEU A 70 0.61 9.65 1.15
N LEU A 71 1.40 8.63 1.51
CA LEU A 71 1.49 7.40 0.73
C LEU A 71 0.11 6.72 0.64
N LYS A 72 -0.62 6.65 1.75
CA LYS A 72 -1.98 6.10 1.80
C LYS A 72 -2.94 6.84 0.86
N ARG A 73 -2.96 8.19 0.88
CA ARG A 73 -3.82 8.99 -0.01
C ARG A 73 -3.55 8.67 -1.48
N MET A 74 -2.28 8.56 -1.86
CA MET A 74 -1.90 8.25 -3.24
C MET A 74 -2.28 6.81 -3.61
N LEU A 75 -1.90 5.81 -2.80
CA LEU A 75 -2.12 4.39 -3.11
C LEU A 75 -3.61 4.02 -3.22
N VAL A 76 -4.47 4.59 -2.37
CA VAL A 76 -5.92 4.32 -2.44
C VAL A 76 -6.49 4.77 -3.78
N VAL A 77 -6.06 5.93 -4.30
CA VAL A 77 -6.49 6.43 -5.61
C VAL A 77 -5.85 5.64 -6.74
N PHE A 78 -4.56 5.34 -6.63
CA PHE A 78 -3.82 4.64 -7.67
C PHE A 78 -4.42 3.25 -7.93
N TYR A 79 -4.58 2.42 -6.89
CA TYR A 79 -5.12 1.07 -7.06
C TYR A 79 -6.62 1.04 -7.40
N ASN A 80 -7.38 2.09 -7.04
CA ASN A 80 -8.73 2.25 -7.57
C ASN A 80 -8.69 2.48 -9.09
N LYS A 81 -7.81 3.35 -9.58
CA LYS A 81 -7.66 3.64 -11.01
C LYS A 81 -7.13 2.43 -11.78
N SER A 82 -6.07 1.77 -11.33
CA SER A 82 -5.47 0.64 -12.04
C SER A 82 -6.41 -0.57 -12.13
N SER A 83 -7.30 -0.76 -11.15
CA SER A 83 -8.28 -1.85 -11.20
C SER A 83 -9.53 -1.54 -12.03
N SER A 84 -9.94 -0.27 -12.13
CA SER A 84 -11.24 0.10 -12.72
C SER A 84 -11.15 0.75 -14.10
N ASP A 85 -10.06 1.44 -14.41
CA ASP A 85 -9.90 2.25 -15.63
C ASP A 85 -8.39 2.50 -15.90
N THR A 86 -7.66 1.42 -16.12
CA THR A 86 -6.22 1.47 -16.40
C THR A 86 -5.90 1.89 -17.84
N ASN A 87 -4.63 2.19 -18.08
CA ASN A 87 -4.04 2.44 -19.37
C ASN A 87 -2.53 2.15 -19.32
N ASP A 88 -1.84 2.20 -20.47
CA ASP A 88 -0.41 1.91 -20.56
C ASP A 88 0.46 2.73 -19.58
N ALA A 89 0.08 3.98 -19.29
CA ALA A 89 0.81 4.83 -18.36
C ALA A 89 0.60 4.41 -16.90
N ILE A 90 -0.62 4.05 -16.52
CA ILE A 90 -0.93 3.51 -15.18
C ILE A 90 -0.26 2.16 -14.98
N ASP A 91 -0.30 1.27 -15.98
CA ASP A 91 0.36 -0.04 -15.92
C ASP A 91 1.87 0.11 -15.75
N ALA A 92 2.50 1.04 -16.48
CA ALA A 92 3.93 1.31 -16.34
C ALA A 92 4.29 1.87 -14.94
N ILE A 93 3.42 2.71 -14.36
CA ILE A 93 3.59 3.19 -12.99
C ILE A 93 3.46 2.01 -12.00
N GLU A 94 2.49 1.11 -12.20
CA GLU A 94 2.29 -0.05 -11.31
C GLU A 94 3.52 -0.96 -11.31
N GLU A 95 4.05 -1.27 -12.50
CA GLU A 95 5.29 -2.04 -12.68
C GLU A 95 6.48 -1.38 -11.96
N GLU A 96 6.55 -0.04 -11.93
CA GLU A 96 7.61 0.68 -11.22
C GLU A 96 7.43 0.64 -9.70
N ILE A 97 6.21 0.87 -9.19
CA ILE A 97 5.98 1.05 -7.76
C ILE A 97 5.78 -0.26 -7.02
N ALA A 98 5.28 -1.33 -7.63
CA ALA A 98 4.98 -2.60 -6.96
C ALA A 98 6.19 -3.17 -6.18
N PRO A 99 7.37 -3.41 -6.79
CA PRO A 99 8.54 -3.89 -6.06
C PRO A 99 9.07 -2.89 -5.03
N LYS A 100 8.94 -1.59 -5.29
CA LYS A 100 9.40 -0.54 -4.36
C LYS A 100 8.48 -0.42 -3.16
N LEU A 101 7.19 -0.63 -3.33
CA LEU A 101 6.20 -0.65 -2.27
C LEU A 101 6.41 -1.88 -1.38
N ALA A 102 6.66 -3.05 -1.97
CA ALA A 102 7.03 -4.26 -1.23
C ALA A 102 8.30 -4.02 -0.39
N ALA A 103 9.35 -3.46 -0.98
CA ALA A 103 10.58 -3.11 -0.27
C ALA A 103 10.35 -2.08 0.85
N HIS A 104 9.47 -1.09 0.64
CA HIS A 104 9.08 -0.11 1.65
C HIS A 104 8.33 -0.75 2.82
N GLN A 105 7.37 -1.62 2.54
CA GLN A 105 6.62 -2.36 3.56
C GLN A 105 7.57 -3.27 4.36
N ASP A 106 8.47 -3.98 3.70
CA ASP A 106 9.49 -4.83 4.34
C ASP A 106 10.43 -4.02 5.24
N ALA A 107 10.83 -2.82 4.81
CA ALA A 107 11.69 -1.93 5.60
C ALA A 107 11.07 -1.57 6.96
N ILE A 108 9.73 -1.53 7.04
CA ILE A 108 8.98 -1.23 8.26
C ILE A 108 8.67 -2.53 9.02
N GLN A 109 7.98 -3.48 8.37
CA GLN A 109 7.46 -4.69 9.01
C GLN A 109 8.58 -5.62 9.49
N LEU A 110 9.69 -5.69 8.76
CA LEU A 110 10.84 -6.53 9.14
C LEU A 110 11.87 -5.78 9.99
N ASN A 111 11.60 -4.54 10.41
CA ASN A 111 12.53 -3.77 11.23
C ASN A 111 12.66 -4.39 12.63
N PRO A 112 13.86 -4.86 13.02
CA PRO A 112 14.02 -5.61 14.27
C PRO A 112 13.86 -4.72 15.51
N ALA A 113 14.20 -3.44 15.42
CA ALA A 113 14.04 -2.49 16.51
C ALA A 113 12.56 -2.17 16.74
N LEU A 114 11.81 -1.98 15.65
CA LEU A 114 10.36 -1.75 15.72
C LEU A 114 9.63 -2.97 16.28
N PHE A 115 9.99 -4.17 15.80
CA PHE A 115 9.42 -5.41 16.31
C PHE A 115 9.70 -5.61 17.81
N ALA A 116 10.96 -5.42 18.25
CA ALA A 116 11.30 -5.52 19.67
C ALA A 116 10.50 -4.53 20.53
N ARG A 117 10.25 -3.32 20.01
CA ARG A 117 9.45 -2.29 20.66
C ARG A 117 8.00 -2.73 20.85
N ILE A 118 7.36 -3.26 19.80
CA ILE A 118 5.97 -3.75 19.82
C ILE A 118 5.85 -5.03 20.65
N GLU A 119 6.81 -5.95 20.53
CA GLU A 119 6.84 -7.19 21.31
C GLU A 119 6.91 -6.89 22.81
N SER A 120 7.73 -5.91 23.22
CA SER A 120 7.79 -5.47 24.62
C SER A 120 6.45 -4.95 25.12
N LEU A 121 5.73 -4.15 24.32
CA LEU A 121 4.39 -3.70 24.68
C LEU A 121 3.41 -4.86 24.80
N TYR A 122 3.40 -5.75 23.81
CA TYR A 122 2.52 -6.91 23.77
C TYR A 122 2.72 -7.83 24.99
N LYS A 123 3.97 -8.14 25.35
CA LYS A 123 4.29 -8.98 26.52
C LYS A 123 3.87 -8.36 27.84
N ASN A 124 3.81 -7.04 27.95
CA ASN A 124 3.44 -6.32 29.16
C ASN A 124 1.97 -5.83 29.18
N ARG A 125 1.17 -6.19 28.17
CA ARG A 125 -0.19 -5.65 27.99
C ARG A 125 -1.15 -5.94 29.14
N GLU A 126 -1.01 -7.07 29.83
CA GLU A 126 -1.90 -7.43 30.95
C GLU A 126 -1.77 -6.47 32.15
N GLY A 127 -0.63 -5.80 32.30
CA GLY A 127 -0.39 -4.79 33.34
C GLY A 127 -0.67 -3.35 32.88
N SER A 128 -1.18 -3.16 31.66
CA SER A 128 -1.41 -1.84 31.07
C SER A 128 -2.88 -1.41 31.20
N ASN A 129 -3.13 -0.11 31.36
CA ASN A 129 -4.49 0.46 31.41
C ASN A 129 -5.08 0.70 30.01
N LEU A 130 -4.81 -0.20 29.06
CA LEU A 130 -5.33 -0.09 27.69
C LEU A 130 -6.83 -0.37 27.66
N SER A 131 -7.55 0.34 26.79
CA SER A 131 -8.93 0.00 26.48
C SER A 131 -9.00 -1.34 25.74
N SER A 132 -10.19 -1.94 25.64
CA SER A 132 -10.36 -3.17 24.85
C SER A 132 -9.94 -3.00 23.39
N GLU A 133 -10.22 -1.84 22.80
CA GLU A 133 -9.84 -1.51 21.43
C GLU A 133 -8.33 -1.36 21.29
N ASP A 134 -7.68 -0.62 22.19
CA ASP A 134 -6.22 -0.42 22.15
C ASP A 134 -5.46 -1.74 22.37
N SER A 135 -5.94 -2.57 23.30
CA SER A 135 -5.36 -3.90 23.57
C SER A 135 -5.46 -4.80 22.32
N TRP A 136 -6.61 -4.78 21.66
CA TRP A 136 -6.81 -5.52 20.41
C TRP A 136 -5.91 -4.99 19.29
N LEU A 137 -5.79 -3.67 19.15
CA LEU A 137 -4.93 -3.06 18.12
C LEU A 137 -3.46 -3.42 18.34
N LEU A 138 -2.98 -3.40 19.58
CA LEU A 138 -1.62 -3.82 19.93
C LEU A 138 -1.39 -5.30 19.57
N GLU A 139 -2.35 -6.18 19.90
CA GLU A 139 -2.28 -7.59 19.52
C GLU A 139 -2.25 -7.76 17.99
N ARG A 140 -3.08 -7.00 17.27
CA ARG A 140 -3.12 -7.04 15.81
C ARG A 140 -1.77 -6.68 15.20
N TYR A 141 -1.18 -5.55 15.62
CA TYR A 141 0.13 -5.13 15.13
C TYR A 141 1.24 -6.13 15.45
N TYR A 142 1.23 -6.70 16.66
CA TYR A 142 2.19 -7.74 17.03
C TYR A 142 2.08 -8.96 16.11
N MET A 143 0.85 -9.44 15.87
CA MET A 143 0.61 -10.60 15.00
C MET A 143 0.93 -10.30 13.54
N ASP A 144 0.61 -9.11 13.04
CA ASP A 144 0.91 -8.70 11.66
C ASP A 144 2.43 -8.69 11.41
N LEU A 145 3.24 -8.13 12.31
CA LEU A 145 4.71 -8.18 12.19
C LEU A 145 5.25 -9.60 12.36
N LEU A 146 4.65 -10.41 13.24
CA LEU A 146 5.05 -11.80 13.42
C LEU A 146 4.86 -12.60 12.12
N HIS A 147 3.68 -12.48 11.50
CA HIS A 147 3.34 -13.13 10.24
C HIS A 147 4.12 -12.57 9.05
N ALA A 148 4.44 -11.28 9.06
CA ALA A 148 5.33 -10.67 8.09
C ALA A 148 6.77 -11.23 8.20
N GLY A 149 7.14 -11.88 9.30
CA GLY A 149 8.47 -12.49 9.47
C GLY A 149 9.46 -11.63 10.26
N ALA A 150 9.00 -10.67 11.06
CA ALA A 150 9.88 -9.82 11.87
C ALA A 150 10.74 -10.60 12.90
N HIS A 151 10.28 -11.79 13.30
CA HIS A 151 10.97 -12.70 14.23
C HIS A 151 12.12 -13.49 13.58
N LEU A 152 12.24 -13.45 12.25
CA LEU A 152 13.24 -14.21 11.51
C LEU A 152 14.66 -13.66 11.73
N ASN A 153 15.66 -14.53 11.59
CA ASN A 153 17.06 -14.11 11.65
C ASN A 153 17.43 -13.25 10.42
N PRO A 154 18.57 -12.52 10.42
CA PRO A 154 18.95 -11.63 9.33
C PRO A 154 18.95 -12.29 7.94
N ALA A 155 19.57 -13.47 7.80
CA ALA A 155 19.65 -14.17 6.52
C ALA A 155 18.26 -14.62 6.01
N GLN A 156 17.38 -15.04 6.92
CA GLN A 156 15.99 -15.38 6.58
C GLN A 156 15.20 -14.15 6.15
N ARG A 157 15.37 -13.00 6.82
CA ARG A 157 14.71 -11.74 6.43
C ARG A 157 15.21 -11.24 5.07
N ASP A 158 16.51 -11.36 4.80
CA ASP A 158 17.05 -10.98 3.48
C ASP A 158 16.49 -11.87 2.37
N ARG A 159 16.33 -13.17 2.62
CA ARG A 159 15.66 -14.07 1.67
C ARG A 159 14.18 -13.72 1.52
N LEU A 160 13.48 -13.39 2.61
CA LEU A 160 12.08 -13.02 2.56
C LEU A 160 11.85 -11.74 1.74
N LYS A 161 12.70 -10.74 1.88
CA LYS A 161 12.65 -9.51 1.06
C LYS A 161 12.74 -9.80 -0.44
N GLN A 162 13.67 -10.67 -0.83
CA GLN A 162 13.80 -11.08 -2.23
C GLN A 162 12.54 -11.78 -2.75
N LEU A 163 11.91 -12.61 -1.92
CA LEU A 163 10.67 -13.30 -2.28
C LEU A 163 9.49 -12.34 -2.39
N ASN A 164 9.36 -11.38 -1.47
CA ASN A 164 8.30 -10.36 -1.50
C ASN A 164 8.43 -9.46 -2.74
N GLU A 165 9.65 -9.05 -3.07
CA GLU A 165 9.93 -8.30 -4.31
C GLU A 165 9.56 -9.13 -5.55
N GLU A 166 10.01 -10.38 -5.64
CA GLU A 166 9.67 -11.29 -6.75
C GLU A 166 8.16 -11.49 -6.89
N LEU A 167 7.46 -11.76 -5.77
CA LEU A 167 6.00 -11.92 -5.74
C LEU A 167 5.28 -10.67 -6.25
N SER A 168 5.69 -9.48 -5.80
CA SER A 168 5.06 -8.23 -6.25
C SER A 168 5.16 -8.03 -7.76
N ILE A 169 6.30 -8.38 -8.35
CA ILE A 169 6.52 -8.31 -9.80
C ILE A 169 5.63 -9.33 -10.53
N LEU A 170 5.57 -10.56 -10.00
CA LEU A 170 4.77 -11.64 -10.60
C LEU A 170 3.27 -11.36 -10.53
N GLU A 171 2.77 -10.80 -9.42
CA GLU A 171 1.36 -10.43 -9.25
C GLU A 171 0.94 -9.32 -10.23
N THR A 172 1.72 -8.24 -10.34
CA THR A 172 1.46 -7.18 -11.34
C THR A 172 1.52 -7.74 -12.77
N THR A 173 2.51 -8.59 -13.08
CA THR A 173 2.64 -9.22 -14.40
C THR A 173 1.43 -10.10 -14.71
N PHE A 174 0.96 -10.89 -13.73
CA PHE A 174 -0.20 -11.75 -13.89
C PHE A 174 -1.47 -10.95 -14.20
N SER A 175 -1.74 -9.90 -13.41
CA SER A 175 -2.92 -9.03 -13.60
C SER A 175 -2.95 -8.42 -15.01
N LYS A 176 -1.82 -7.89 -15.47
CA LYS A 176 -1.69 -7.33 -16.82
C LYS A 176 -1.91 -8.37 -17.91
N ASN A 177 -1.33 -9.55 -17.76
CA ASN A 177 -1.49 -10.63 -18.74
C ASN A 177 -2.94 -11.11 -18.85
N VAL A 178 -3.64 -11.25 -17.72
CA VAL A 178 -5.06 -11.66 -17.72
C VAL A 178 -5.93 -10.62 -18.42
N LEU A 179 -5.70 -9.32 -18.18
CA LEU A 179 -6.43 -8.25 -18.84
C LEU A 179 -6.17 -8.25 -20.35
N ALA A 180 -4.90 -8.36 -20.75
CA ALA A 180 -4.51 -8.40 -22.15
C ALA A 180 -5.12 -9.59 -22.90
N ASP A 181 -5.05 -10.79 -22.31
CA ASP A 181 -5.61 -12.02 -22.88
C ASP A 181 -7.15 -11.94 -22.98
N THR A 182 -7.82 -11.42 -21.95
CA THR A 182 -9.28 -11.21 -21.97
C THR A 182 -9.71 -10.27 -23.09
N ASN A 183 -8.95 -9.19 -23.33
CA ASN A 183 -9.24 -8.24 -24.40
C ASN A 183 -8.98 -8.83 -25.79
N ASP A 184 -7.93 -9.64 -25.96
CA ASP A 184 -7.58 -10.28 -27.24
C ASP A 184 -8.56 -11.41 -27.60
N LEU A 185 -9.16 -12.07 -26.60
CA LEU A 185 -10.17 -13.12 -26.76
C LEU A 185 -11.58 -12.60 -27.09
N ALA A 186 -11.73 -11.30 -27.39
CA ALA A 186 -13.00 -10.76 -27.84
C ALA A 186 -13.51 -11.53 -29.07
N VAL A 187 -14.72 -12.09 -28.98
CA VAL A 187 -15.32 -12.85 -30.06
C VAL A 187 -15.78 -11.89 -31.15
N LEU A 188 -15.03 -11.84 -32.25
CA LEU A 188 -15.45 -11.13 -33.46
C LEU A 188 -16.43 -12.01 -34.24
N VAL A 189 -17.59 -11.43 -34.54
CA VAL A 189 -18.64 -12.09 -35.31
C VAL A 189 -18.82 -11.32 -36.62
N ASP A 190 -18.71 -12.01 -37.75
CA ASP A 190 -18.64 -11.39 -39.08
C ASP A 190 -20.02 -11.17 -39.71
N SER A 191 -21.07 -11.83 -39.20
CA SER A 191 -22.43 -11.71 -39.74
C SER A 191 -23.52 -11.73 -38.66
N LEU A 192 -24.64 -11.07 -38.95
CA LEU A 192 -25.77 -10.99 -38.02
C LEU A 192 -26.43 -12.37 -37.82
N GLU A 193 -26.36 -13.24 -38.82
CA GLU A 193 -26.93 -14.59 -38.78
C GLU A 193 -26.26 -15.49 -37.74
N GLU A 194 -24.99 -15.27 -37.42
CA GLU A 194 -24.26 -15.99 -36.35
C GLU A 194 -24.75 -15.60 -34.94
N LEU A 195 -25.49 -14.49 -34.82
CA LEU A 195 -26.07 -13.99 -33.57
C LEU A 195 -27.55 -14.40 -33.39
N ASP A 196 -28.08 -15.33 -34.21
CA ASP A 196 -29.46 -15.81 -34.07
C ASP A 196 -29.71 -16.37 -32.66
N GLY A 197 -30.76 -15.84 -32.02
CA GLY A 197 -31.11 -16.13 -30.62
C GLY A 197 -30.72 -15.05 -29.61
N LEU A 198 -29.87 -14.08 -29.97
CA LEU A 198 -29.64 -12.87 -29.18
C LEU A 198 -30.74 -11.82 -29.43
N SER A 199 -30.97 -10.96 -28.44
CA SER A 199 -31.90 -9.83 -28.53
C SER A 199 -31.28 -8.60 -29.19
N GLU A 200 -32.10 -7.66 -29.66
CA GLU A 200 -31.63 -6.37 -30.23
C GLU A 200 -30.77 -5.54 -29.26
N ASN A 201 -30.87 -5.75 -27.95
CA ASN A 201 -30.04 -5.04 -26.96
C ASN A 201 -28.67 -5.70 -26.75
N GLU A 202 -28.51 -6.97 -27.16
CA GLU A 202 -27.27 -7.74 -27.03
C GLU A 202 -26.40 -7.66 -28.31
N ILE A 203 -26.97 -7.17 -29.42
CA ILE A 203 -26.34 -6.95 -30.73
C ILE A 203 -26.01 -5.46 -30.90
#